data_AF-A0A2H1VXM6-F1
#
_entry.id   AF-A0A2H1VXM6-F1
#
_cell.length_a   1.000
_cell.length_b   1.000
_cell.length_c   1.000
_cell.angle_alpha   90.00
_cell.angle_beta   90.00
_cell.angle_gamma   90.00
#
_symmetry.space_group_name_H-M   'P 1'
#
loop_
_entity.id
_entity.type
_entity.pdbx_description
1 polymer ?
#
loop_
_entity_poly.entity_id
_entity_poly.type
_entity_poly.pdbx_seq_one_letter_code
_entity_poly.pdbx_strand_id
1 'polypeptide(L)'
;MMRKKPVFNIKPVFIIQLIHGFDINIQTSRKARIFSKIYSIILSLFIAILSDYLIKMIDCFYLYVDLIEYFLTALYFLFTNDGYLKYFSYIPTIDNLPGIKKQLRKLEIFSICCLLATFATKILLITSSCIGGWTCLQIYIGNFLLSALEVCKINMTLCFGLLYLRTRAIKKAFCETDFNDSQVKRSAVISFIQMYETLVDSLGNVQGPIKLLPDIILWFVISGQPVLYFILMAIALDLTDDDLKDMKIVCMEKIIQCKNERDRSSLQQLLLLLQHRPLRFTICRINILHIRPILSFTSFCIINIIAVLQIKRFY
;
A
#
# COMPACT_ATOMS: atom_id res chain seq x y z
N MET A 1 8.76 -26.36 -2.92
CA MET A 1 7.96 -25.13 -2.69
C MET A 1 8.44 -24.08 -3.69
N MET A 2 7.69 -23.84 -4.77
CA MET A 2 8.18 -23.07 -5.92
C MET A 2 8.46 -21.61 -5.57
N ARG A 3 9.70 -21.19 -5.83
CA ARG A 3 10.18 -19.80 -5.76
C ARG A 3 9.44 -18.97 -6.79
N LYS A 4 8.28 -18.38 -6.43
CA LYS A 4 7.61 -17.45 -7.34
C LYS A 4 8.48 -16.21 -7.48
N LYS A 5 8.89 -15.93 -8.73
CA LYS A 5 9.64 -14.71 -9.09
C LYS A 5 8.76 -13.48 -8.76
N PRO A 6 9.32 -12.41 -8.18
CA PRO A 6 8.56 -11.18 -7.99
C PRO A 6 8.22 -10.54 -9.35
N VAL A 7 7.09 -9.82 -9.42
CA VAL A 7 6.58 -9.17 -10.64
C VAL A 7 7.56 -8.12 -11.19
N PHE A 8 8.17 -7.35 -10.29
CA PHE A 8 9.18 -6.33 -10.57
C PHE A 8 10.25 -6.34 -9.47
N ASN A 9 11.33 -5.59 -9.63
CA ASN A 9 12.43 -5.60 -8.67
C ASN A 9 12.13 -4.80 -7.39
N ILE A 10 11.35 -5.39 -6.48
CA ILE A 10 11.03 -4.79 -5.17
C ILE A 10 12.14 -4.98 -4.12
N LYS A 11 13.21 -5.72 -4.45
CA LYS A 11 14.29 -6.06 -3.51
C LYS A 11 14.91 -4.85 -2.81
N PRO A 12 15.17 -3.70 -3.46
CA PRO A 12 15.75 -2.54 -2.78
C PRO A 12 14.89 -2.04 -1.62
N VAL A 13 13.58 -1.96 -1.81
CA VAL A 13 12.62 -1.56 -0.76
C VAL A 13 12.70 -2.52 0.42
N PHE A 14 12.71 -3.83 0.15
CA PHE A 14 12.81 -4.84 1.21
C PHE A 14 14.17 -4.83 1.92
N ILE A 15 15.28 -4.62 1.22
CA ILE A 15 16.59 -4.50 1.87
C ILE A 15 16.59 -3.30 2.81
N ILE A 16 16.04 -2.16 2.38
CA ILE A 16 15.96 -0.95 3.21
C ILE A 16 15.04 -1.17 4.41
N GLN A 17 13.91 -1.85 4.24
CA GLN A 17 13.03 -2.22 5.36
C GLN A 17 13.75 -3.12 6.38
N LEU A 18 14.51 -4.10 5.89
CA LEU A 18 15.32 -4.96 6.76
C LEU A 18 16.35 -4.15 7.53
N ILE A 19 17.02 -3.17 6.91
CA ILE A 19 17.96 -2.25 7.60
C ILE A 19 17.26 -1.47 8.73
N HIS A 20 15.98 -1.13 8.56
CA HIS A 20 15.19 -0.45 9.61
C HIS A 20 14.61 -1.42 10.66
N GLY A 21 14.97 -2.71 10.61
CA GLY A 21 14.55 -3.70 11.60
C GLY A 21 13.22 -4.38 11.30
N PHE A 22 12.61 -4.15 10.15
CA PHE A 22 11.41 -4.90 9.78
C PHE A 22 11.81 -6.30 9.28
N ASP A 23 11.25 -7.34 9.90
CA ASP A 23 11.50 -8.71 9.46
C ASP A 23 10.92 -8.85 8.06
N ILE A 24 11.68 -9.41 7.12
CA ILE A 24 11.19 -9.72 5.78
C ILE A 24 11.69 -11.09 5.41
N ASN A 25 10.76 -11.96 5.05
CA ASN A 25 11.07 -13.31 4.61
C ASN A 25 11.56 -13.34 3.15
N ILE A 26 12.63 -12.58 2.83
CA ILE A 26 13.32 -12.70 1.55
C ILE A 26 13.76 -14.15 1.45
N GLN A 27 13.29 -14.87 0.42
CA GLN A 27 13.35 -16.33 0.20
C GLN A 27 14.77 -16.93 0.30
N THR A 28 15.34 -16.85 1.49
CA THR A 28 16.70 -17.23 1.85
C THR A 28 16.63 -18.49 2.71
N SER A 29 17.79 -19.08 3.00
CA SER A 29 17.90 -20.29 3.80
C SER A 29 17.13 -20.18 5.13
N ARG A 30 16.72 -21.31 5.72
CA ARG A 30 16.07 -21.32 7.05
C ARG A 30 16.87 -20.54 8.10
N LYS A 31 18.21 -20.57 7.99
CA LYS A 31 19.13 -19.82 8.86
C LYS A 31 18.98 -18.30 8.70
N ALA A 32 18.93 -17.81 7.46
CA ALA A 32 18.78 -16.38 7.20
C ALA A 32 17.42 -15.83 7.68
N ARG A 33 16.34 -16.62 7.58
CA ARG A 33 15.03 -16.25 8.16
C ARG A 33 15.06 -16.16 9.69
N ILE A 34 15.76 -17.07 10.36
CA ILE A 34 15.91 -17.02 11.81
C ILE A 34 16.76 -15.78 12.19
N PHE A 35 17.82 -15.53 11.42
CA PHE A 35 18.68 -14.36 11.63
C PHE A 35 17.91 -13.03 11.44
N SER A 36 17.10 -12.88 10.39
CA SER A 36 16.29 -11.67 10.17
C SER A 36 15.34 -11.41 11.33
N LYS A 37 14.65 -12.44 11.84
CA LYS A 37 13.77 -12.35 13.00
C LYS A 37 14.49 -11.90 14.26
N ILE A 38 15.61 -12.55 14.58
CA ILE A 38 16.42 -12.20 15.76
C ILE A 38 16.94 -10.77 15.63
N TYR A 39 17.45 -10.40 14.45
CA TYR A 39 17.90 -9.04 14.16
C TYR A 39 16.80 -8.00 14.37
N SER A 40 15.60 -8.23 13.83
CA SER A 40 14.45 -7.36 14.00
C SER A 40 14.05 -7.18 15.46
N ILE A 41 14.03 -8.25 16.25
CA ILE A 41 13.72 -8.20 17.67
C ILE A 41 14.79 -7.40 18.43
N ILE A 42 16.07 -7.69 18.20
CA ILE A 42 17.18 -7.01 18.85
C ILE A 42 17.19 -5.51 18.50
N LEU A 43 17.04 -5.17 17.22
CA LEU A 43 17.04 -3.78 16.79
C LEU A 43 15.84 -3.02 17.38
N SER A 44 14.66 -3.63 17.37
CA SER A 44 13.47 -3.02 17.98
C SER A 44 13.69 -2.76 19.47
N LEU A 45 14.20 -3.74 20.23
CA LEU A 45 14.51 -3.56 21.65
C LEU A 45 15.57 -2.46 21.89
N PHE A 46 16.62 -2.42 21.06
CA PHE A 46 17.65 -1.37 21.13
C PHE A 46 17.04 0.02 20.92
N ILE A 47 16.17 0.19 19.92
CA ILE A 47 15.46 1.45 19.64
C ILE A 47 14.53 1.82 20.81
N ALA A 48 13.85 0.86 21.45
CA ALA A 48 13.03 1.12 22.64
C ALA A 48 13.86 1.75 23.76
N ILE A 49 14.95 1.09 24.13
CA ILE A 49 15.80 1.49 25.25
C ILE A 49 16.40 2.88 24.97
N LEU A 50 16.90 3.07 23.75
CA LEU A 50 17.50 4.35 23.34
C LEU A 50 16.47 5.48 23.31
N SER A 51 15.24 5.21 22.85
CA SER A 51 14.17 6.20 22.80
C SER A 51 13.64 6.54 24.20
N ASP A 52 13.47 5.57 25.11
CA ASP A 52 13.09 5.80 26.51
C ASP A 52 14.09 6.73 27.22
N TYR A 53 15.39 6.49 27.01
CA TYR A 53 16.44 7.36 27.53
C TYR A 53 16.33 8.79 27.00
N LEU A 54 16.06 8.96 25.70
CA LEU A 54 15.90 10.29 25.10
C LEU A 54 14.62 11.01 25.54
N ILE A 55 13.51 10.29 25.66
CA ILE A 55 12.22 10.88 26.05
C ILE A 55 12.34 11.54 27.42
N LYS A 56 12.99 10.84 28.39
CA LYS A 56 13.23 11.36 29.74
C LYS A 56 14.07 12.65 29.78
N MET A 57 14.86 12.91 28.74
CA MET A 57 15.73 14.08 28.67
C MET A 57 15.03 15.33 28.10
N ILE A 58 13.93 15.18 27.34
CA ILE A 58 13.41 16.24 26.46
C ILE A 58 11.90 16.48 26.64
N ASP A 59 11.17 15.54 27.25
CA ASP A 59 9.71 15.57 27.34
C ASP A 59 9.01 15.71 25.96
N CYS A 60 9.56 15.01 24.95
CA CYS A 60 9.02 15.06 23.58
C CYS A 60 7.94 13.99 23.35
N PHE A 61 6.67 14.36 23.51
CA PHE A 61 5.51 13.48 23.31
C PHE A 61 5.44 12.82 21.92
N TYR A 62 5.82 13.54 20.86
CA TYR A 62 5.78 13.03 19.49
C TYR A 62 6.68 11.81 19.28
N LEU A 63 7.87 11.79 19.91
CA LEU A 63 8.79 10.67 19.80
C LEU A 63 8.19 9.38 20.39
N TYR A 64 7.36 9.50 21.44
CA TYR A 64 6.67 8.36 22.04
C TYR A 64 5.61 7.77 21.09
N VAL A 65 4.89 8.63 20.36
CA VAL A 65 3.91 8.20 19.36
C VAL A 65 4.61 7.46 18.22
N ASP A 66 5.69 8.02 17.66
CA ASP A 66 6.47 7.42 16.58
C ASP A 66 7.07 6.08 17.01
N LEU A 67 7.53 5.98 18.26
CA LEU A 67 8.06 4.76 18.83
C LEU A 67 6.98 3.66 18.93
N ILE A 68 5.79 4.00 19.43
CA ILE A 68 4.67 3.05 19.49
C ILE A 68 4.30 2.58 18.08
N GLU A 69 4.16 3.49 17.11
CA GLU A 69 3.84 3.13 15.73
C GLU A 69 4.92 2.22 15.12
N TYR A 70 6.19 2.53 15.36
CA TYR A 70 7.31 1.70 14.94
C TYR A 70 7.21 0.29 15.53
N PHE A 71 6.94 0.15 16.83
CA PHE A 71 6.81 -1.15 17.48
C PHE A 71 5.61 -1.94 16.97
N LEU A 72 4.45 -1.31 16.83
CA LEU A 72 3.27 -1.96 16.29
C LEU A 72 3.52 -2.45 14.87
N THR A 73 4.17 -1.63 14.05
CA THR A 73 4.56 -1.99 12.67
C THR A 73 5.60 -3.11 12.68
N ALA A 74 6.62 -3.06 13.53
CA ALA A 74 7.65 -4.08 13.62
C ALA A 74 7.10 -5.44 14.07
N LEU A 75 6.29 -5.47 15.13
CA LEU A 75 5.57 -6.66 15.59
C LEU A 75 4.69 -7.23 14.48
N TYR A 76 3.98 -6.36 13.80
CA TYR A 76 3.12 -6.74 12.71
C TYR A 76 3.90 -7.42 11.56
N PHE A 77 5.03 -6.86 11.12
CA PHE A 77 5.88 -7.47 10.09
C PHE A 77 6.40 -8.83 10.56
N LEU A 78 6.75 -8.95 11.84
CA LEU A 78 7.18 -10.21 12.45
C LEU A 78 6.10 -11.31 12.37
N PHE A 79 4.82 -10.95 12.47
CA PHE A 79 3.69 -11.89 12.44
C PHE A 79 3.09 -12.14 11.05
N THR A 80 3.09 -11.16 10.14
CA THR A 80 2.32 -11.21 8.87
C THR A 80 3.15 -11.48 7.62
N ASN A 81 4.40 -11.92 7.80
CA ASN A 81 5.47 -11.73 6.83
C ASN A 81 5.31 -12.39 5.44
N ASP A 82 4.48 -13.44 5.33
CA ASP A 82 4.33 -14.18 4.08
C ASP A 82 3.28 -13.58 3.13
N GLY A 83 2.35 -12.77 3.64
CA GLY A 83 1.23 -12.22 2.86
C GLY A 83 1.69 -11.23 1.78
N TYR A 84 2.53 -10.27 2.17
CA TYR A 84 3.04 -9.23 1.26
C TYR A 84 3.88 -9.79 0.12
N LEU A 85 4.79 -10.71 0.43
CA LEU A 85 5.66 -11.33 -0.58
C LEU A 85 4.85 -12.13 -1.59
N LYS A 86 3.78 -12.80 -1.15
CA LYS A 86 2.86 -13.51 -2.03
C LYS A 86 2.12 -12.56 -2.96
N TYR A 87 1.77 -11.36 -2.49
CA TYR A 87 1.08 -10.36 -3.30
C TYR A 87 1.94 -9.81 -4.45
N PHE A 88 3.22 -9.54 -4.18
CA PHE A 88 4.21 -9.13 -5.19
C PHE A 88 4.72 -10.28 -6.06
N SER A 89 4.22 -11.50 -5.84
CA SER A 89 4.58 -12.64 -6.68
C SER A 89 3.92 -12.55 -8.05
N TYR A 90 4.65 -13.04 -9.06
CA TYR A 90 4.18 -13.07 -10.44
C TYR A 90 2.95 -13.97 -10.59
N ILE A 91 1.89 -13.42 -11.18
CA ILE A 91 0.61 -14.08 -11.49
C ILE A 91 0.53 -14.22 -13.01
N PRO A 92 0.85 -15.41 -13.58
CA PRO A 92 0.97 -15.58 -15.02
C PRO A 92 -0.29 -15.22 -15.82
N THR A 93 -1.48 -15.36 -15.24
CA THR A 93 -2.75 -15.07 -15.91
C THR A 93 -2.95 -13.57 -16.15
N ILE A 94 -2.49 -12.72 -15.24
CA ILE A 94 -2.67 -11.26 -15.30
C ILE A 94 -1.40 -10.58 -15.82
N ASP A 95 -0.24 -10.98 -15.30
CA ASP A 95 1.03 -10.29 -15.55
C ASP A 95 1.66 -10.61 -16.92
N ASN A 96 1.03 -11.48 -17.72
CA ASN A 96 1.34 -11.70 -19.13
C ASN A 96 0.53 -10.84 -20.10
N LEU A 97 -0.49 -10.10 -19.62
CA LEU A 97 -1.31 -9.28 -20.49
C LEU A 97 -0.47 -8.20 -21.23
N PRO A 98 -0.82 -7.88 -22.49
CA PRO A 98 -0.04 -6.96 -23.30
C PRO A 98 0.06 -5.57 -22.65
N GLY A 99 1.27 -5.03 -22.60
CA GLY A 99 1.54 -3.69 -22.06
C GLY A 99 1.77 -3.61 -20.54
N ILE A 100 1.38 -4.61 -19.75
CA ILE A 100 1.52 -4.57 -18.28
C ILE A 100 2.99 -4.48 -17.84
N LYS A 101 3.89 -5.20 -18.53
CA LYS A 101 5.35 -5.17 -18.25
C LYS A 101 5.93 -3.76 -18.31
N LYS A 102 5.49 -2.93 -19.26
CA LYS A 102 5.93 -1.54 -19.40
C LYS A 102 5.45 -0.69 -18.22
N GLN A 103 4.23 -0.91 -17.75
CA GLN A 103 3.67 -0.20 -16.60
C GLN A 103 4.33 -0.64 -15.28
N LEU A 104 4.60 -1.93 -15.11
CA LEU A 104 5.31 -2.48 -13.95
C LEU A 104 6.73 -1.91 -13.83
N ARG A 105 7.43 -1.74 -14.95
CA ARG A 105 8.74 -1.07 -14.97
C ARG A 105 8.64 0.40 -14.52
N LYS A 106 7.57 1.11 -14.86
CA LYS A 106 7.33 2.47 -14.35
C LYS A 106 7.08 2.47 -12.84
N LEU A 107 6.33 1.49 -12.33
CA LEU A 107 6.11 1.32 -10.89
C LEU A 107 7.41 1.01 -10.13
N GLU A 108 8.30 0.22 -10.73
CA GLU A 108 9.64 -0.03 -10.18
C GLU A 108 10.47 1.25 -10.10
N ILE A 109 10.54 2.03 -11.18
CA ILE A 109 11.26 3.32 -11.20
C ILE A 109 10.65 4.26 -10.15
N PHE A 110 9.32 4.34 -10.10
CA PHE A 110 8.61 5.12 -9.09
C PHE A 110 8.99 4.72 -7.67
N SER A 111 9.09 3.42 -7.37
CA SER A 111 9.50 2.94 -6.05
C SER A 111 10.90 3.40 -5.66
N ILE A 112 11.85 3.37 -6.60
CA ILE A 112 13.23 3.81 -6.37
C ILE A 112 13.26 5.32 -6.17
N CYS A 113 12.52 6.09 -6.99
CA CYS A 113 12.39 7.53 -6.83
C CYS A 113 11.80 7.90 -5.45
N CYS A 114 10.76 7.20 -5.00
CA CYS A 114 10.19 7.41 -3.66
C CYS A 114 11.21 7.16 -2.56
N LEU A 115 11.99 6.07 -2.63
CA LEU A 115 13.04 5.79 -1.65
C LEU A 115 14.12 6.89 -1.63
N LEU A 116 14.61 7.29 -2.81
CA LEU A 116 15.62 8.34 -2.92
C LEU A 116 15.10 9.68 -2.40
N ALA A 117 13.86 10.03 -2.71
CA ALA A 117 13.22 11.24 -2.20
C ALA A 117 13.09 11.20 -0.67
N THR A 118 12.64 10.09 -0.09
CA THR A 118 12.61 9.89 1.37
C THR A 118 14.00 10.13 1.97
N PHE A 119 15.04 9.45 1.50
CA PHE A 119 16.38 9.65 2.06
C PHE A 119 16.90 11.07 1.88
N ALA A 120 16.70 11.68 0.71
CA ALA A 120 17.14 13.06 0.47
C ALA A 120 16.46 14.04 1.42
N THR A 121 15.15 13.91 1.64
CA THR A 121 14.42 14.78 2.58
C THR A 121 14.91 14.61 4.02
N LYS A 122 15.23 13.39 4.47
CA LYS A 122 15.77 13.16 5.81
C LYS A 122 17.20 13.69 5.97
N ILE A 123 18.05 13.54 4.96
CA ILE A 123 19.39 14.14 4.97
C ILE A 123 19.28 15.66 5.09
N LEU A 124 18.41 16.31 4.30
CA LEU A 124 18.19 17.75 4.39
C LEU A 124 17.65 18.19 5.75
N LEU A 125 16.76 17.41 6.35
CA LEU A 125 16.21 17.70 7.68
C LEU A 125 17.29 17.57 8.78
N ILE A 126 18.14 16.54 8.69
CA ILE A 126 19.25 16.36 9.62
C ILE A 126 20.26 17.50 9.48
N THR A 127 20.69 17.83 8.25
CA THR A 127 21.68 18.90 8.04
C THR A 127 21.18 20.26 8.49
N SER A 128 19.93 20.62 8.18
CA SER A 128 19.33 21.88 8.63
C SER A 128 19.22 21.97 10.15
N SER A 129 18.84 20.88 10.80
CA SER A 129 18.70 20.85 12.25
C SER A 129 20.05 20.90 12.98
N CYS A 130 21.09 20.25 12.43
CA CYS A 130 22.46 20.33 12.96
C CYS A 130 23.03 21.74 12.85
N ILE A 131 22.77 22.46 11.75
CA ILE A 131 23.18 23.86 11.59
C ILE A 131 22.48 24.76 12.63
N GLY A 132 21.23 24.44 13.00
CA GLY A 132 20.46 25.16 14.01
C GLY A 132 20.89 24.95 15.46
N GLY A 133 21.95 24.16 15.73
CA GLY A 133 22.48 23.94 17.08
C GLY A 133 21.69 22.94 17.95
N TRP A 134 20.77 22.19 17.36
CA TRP A 134 20.04 21.14 18.06
C TRP A 134 20.95 19.91 18.26
N THR A 135 20.72 19.12 19.32
CA THR A 135 21.57 17.95 19.56
C THR A 135 21.38 16.92 18.45
N CYS A 136 22.46 16.62 17.73
CA CYS A 136 22.40 15.78 16.53
C CYS A 136 21.77 14.41 16.80
N LEU A 137 22.10 13.79 17.95
CA LEU A 137 21.67 12.44 18.30
C LEU A 137 20.14 12.29 18.36
N GLN A 138 19.44 13.26 18.93
CA GLN A 138 17.98 13.23 19.06
C GLN A 138 17.30 13.29 17.69
N ILE A 139 17.79 14.20 16.86
CA ILE A 139 17.32 14.37 15.48
C ILE A 139 17.58 13.11 14.67
N TYR A 140 18.74 12.46 14.85
CA TYR A 140 19.03 11.20 14.17
C TYR A 140 18.03 10.09 14.52
N ILE A 141 17.71 9.91 15.81
CA ILE A 141 16.80 8.83 16.24
C ILE A 141 15.36 9.11 15.79
N GLY A 142 14.87 10.34 15.95
CA GLY A 142 13.56 10.73 15.43
C GLY A 142 13.47 10.57 13.92
N ASN A 143 14.48 11.01 13.16
CA ASN A 143 14.52 10.82 11.72
C ASN A 143 14.60 9.35 11.30
N PHE A 144 15.33 8.52 12.05
CA PHE A 144 15.42 7.09 11.80
C PHE A 144 14.06 6.40 11.98
N LEU A 145 13.34 6.72 13.05
CA LEU A 145 11.98 6.20 13.29
C LEU A 145 11.03 6.63 12.15
N LEU A 146 11.04 7.91 11.80
CA LEU A 146 10.22 8.43 10.73
C LEU A 146 10.57 7.81 9.37
N SER A 147 11.86 7.64 9.05
CA SER A 147 12.28 6.98 7.80
C SER A 147 11.85 5.52 7.77
N ALA A 148 11.94 4.80 8.90
CA ALA A 148 11.45 3.43 9.00
C ALA A 148 9.97 3.34 8.63
N LEU A 149 9.14 4.20 9.21
CA LEU A 149 7.70 4.25 8.97
C LEU A 149 7.35 4.65 7.52
N GLU A 150 8.07 5.62 6.95
CA GLU A 150 7.88 6.01 5.55
C GLU A 150 8.20 4.89 4.56
N VAL A 151 9.26 4.12 4.81
CA VAL A 151 9.60 2.97 3.96
C VAL A 151 8.51 1.89 4.02
N CYS A 152 7.86 1.69 5.18
CA CYS A 152 6.67 0.84 5.27
C CYS A 152 5.51 1.38 4.43
N LYS A 153 5.26 2.70 4.48
CA LYS A 153 4.21 3.39 3.70
C LYS A 153 4.47 3.31 2.18
N ILE A 154 5.74 3.32 1.74
CA ILE A 154 6.11 3.07 0.34
C ILE A 154 5.65 1.69 -0.11
N ASN A 155 5.92 0.63 0.67
CA ASN A 155 5.52 -0.73 0.31
C ASN A 155 4.00 -0.86 0.12
N MET A 156 3.22 -0.22 1.01
CA MET A 156 1.76 -0.16 0.90
C MET A 156 1.31 0.56 -0.36
N THR A 157 1.94 1.70 -0.67
CA THR A 157 1.71 2.45 -1.90
C THR A 157 1.97 1.59 -3.13
N LEU A 158 3.02 0.76 -3.11
CA LEU A 158 3.30 -0.19 -4.19
C LEU A 158 2.27 -1.31 -4.27
N CYS A 159 1.72 -1.77 -3.13
CA CYS A 159 0.63 -2.77 -3.14
C CYS A 159 -0.60 -2.23 -3.88
N PHE A 160 -1.03 -1.01 -3.55
CA PHE A 160 -2.18 -0.37 -4.20
C PHE A 160 -1.88 0.02 -5.65
N GLY A 161 -0.67 0.50 -5.95
CA GLY A 161 -0.23 0.75 -7.32
C GLY A 161 -0.26 -0.52 -8.17
N LEU A 162 0.19 -1.66 -7.63
CA LEU A 162 0.13 -2.96 -8.32
C LEU A 162 -1.31 -3.43 -8.52
N LEU A 163 -2.19 -3.23 -7.53
CA LEU A 163 -3.62 -3.53 -7.64
C LEU A 163 -4.25 -2.79 -8.81
N TYR A 164 -4.00 -1.47 -8.86
CA TYR A 164 -4.50 -0.61 -9.90
C TYR A 164 -4.02 -1.05 -11.27
N LEU A 165 -2.72 -1.30 -11.44
CA LEU A 165 -2.16 -1.76 -12.71
C LEU A 165 -2.74 -3.09 -13.18
N ARG A 166 -2.92 -4.06 -12.26
CA ARG A 166 -3.54 -5.36 -12.58
C ARG A 166 -5.01 -5.21 -12.98
N THR A 167 -5.77 -4.41 -12.24
CA THR A 167 -7.19 -4.13 -12.56
C THR A 167 -7.31 -3.46 -13.92
N ARG A 168 -6.50 -2.43 -14.18
CA ARG A 168 -6.47 -1.72 -15.46
C ARG A 168 -6.08 -2.62 -16.62
N ALA A 169 -5.14 -3.53 -16.44
CA ALA A 169 -4.75 -4.51 -17.45
C ALA A 169 -5.90 -5.48 -17.77
N ILE A 170 -6.58 -6.00 -16.74
CA ILE A 170 -7.77 -6.85 -16.90
C ILE A 170 -8.88 -6.08 -17.64
N LYS A 171 -9.18 -4.85 -17.23
CA LYS A 171 -10.16 -3.98 -17.90
C LYS A 171 -9.83 -3.83 -19.38
N LYS A 172 -8.60 -3.43 -19.70
CA LYS A 172 -8.18 -3.18 -21.09
C LYS A 172 -8.34 -4.45 -21.94
N ALA A 173 -7.85 -5.59 -21.45
CA ALA A 173 -7.99 -6.86 -22.15
C ALA A 173 -9.47 -7.27 -22.31
N PHE A 174 -10.29 -7.04 -21.29
CA PHE A 174 -11.72 -7.34 -21.33
C PHE A 174 -12.46 -6.48 -22.35
N CYS A 175 -12.15 -5.18 -22.43
CA CYS A 175 -12.75 -4.27 -23.41
C CYS A 175 -12.37 -4.65 -24.84
N GLU A 176 -11.08 -4.93 -25.10
CA GLU A 176 -10.55 -5.28 -26.42
C GLU A 176 -11.00 -6.66 -26.93
N THR A 177 -11.50 -7.54 -26.05
CA THR A 177 -11.96 -8.87 -26.46
C THR A 177 -13.35 -8.79 -27.10
N ASP A 178 -13.45 -9.05 -28.40
CA ASP A 178 -14.72 -9.16 -29.11
C ASP A 178 -15.39 -10.51 -28.86
N PHE A 179 -16.60 -10.47 -28.29
CA PHE A 179 -17.40 -11.66 -28.01
C PHE A 179 -18.34 -12.03 -29.17
N ASN A 180 -18.01 -11.67 -30.42
CA ASN A 180 -18.80 -11.97 -31.62
C ASN A 180 -18.32 -13.17 -32.49
N ASP A 181 -17.07 -13.65 -32.40
CA ASP A 181 -16.57 -14.88 -33.12
C ASP A 181 -16.53 -16.27 -32.40
N SER A 182 -17.33 -17.26 -32.83
CA SER A 182 -18.04 -18.28 -32.00
C SER A 182 -17.25 -19.37 -31.20
N GLN A 183 -15.98 -19.69 -31.44
CA GLN A 183 -15.35 -20.86 -30.78
C GLN A 183 -14.19 -20.57 -29.79
N VAL A 184 -13.41 -19.50 -29.94
CA VAL A 184 -12.28 -19.16 -29.04
C VAL A 184 -12.77 -18.48 -27.73
N LYS A 185 -14.06 -18.14 -27.66
CA LYS A 185 -14.65 -17.23 -26.65
C LYS A 185 -14.93 -17.81 -25.28
N ARG A 186 -15.30 -19.09 -25.19
CA ARG A 186 -15.79 -19.66 -23.92
C ARG A 186 -14.69 -19.60 -22.86
N SER A 187 -13.47 -19.93 -23.26
CA SER A 187 -12.29 -19.83 -22.41
C SER A 187 -11.97 -18.39 -22.00
N ALA A 188 -12.35 -17.38 -22.79
CA ALA A 188 -12.03 -15.99 -22.51
C ALA A 188 -12.80 -15.44 -21.30
N VAL A 189 -14.14 -15.58 -21.25
CA VAL A 189 -14.95 -15.08 -20.11
C VAL A 189 -14.55 -15.77 -18.81
N ILE A 190 -14.38 -17.10 -18.86
CA ILE A 190 -13.94 -17.89 -17.69
C ILE A 190 -12.54 -17.45 -17.23
N SER A 191 -11.63 -17.15 -18.17
CA SER A 191 -10.31 -16.61 -17.84
C SER A 191 -10.41 -15.25 -17.14
N PHE A 192 -11.30 -14.35 -17.56
CA PHE A 192 -11.54 -13.08 -16.86
C PHE A 192 -12.12 -13.26 -15.45
N ILE A 193 -13.03 -14.20 -15.26
CA ILE A 193 -13.52 -14.58 -13.92
C ILE A 193 -12.36 -15.04 -13.04
N GLN A 194 -11.54 -15.98 -13.54
CA GLN A 194 -10.39 -16.50 -12.80
C GLN A 194 -9.34 -15.42 -12.51
N MET A 195 -9.09 -14.50 -13.45
CA MET A 195 -8.21 -13.35 -13.24
C MET A 195 -8.73 -12.45 -12.11
N TYR A 196 -10.04 -12.14 -12.12
CA TYR A 196 -10.65 -11.30 -11.09
C TYR A 196 -10.65 -11.98 -9.72
N GLU A 197 -11.04 -13.26 -9.63
CA GLU A 197 -11.01 -14.04 -8.40
C GLU A 197 -9.58 -14.12 -7.84
N THR A 198 -8.59 -14.40 -8.70
CA THR A 198 -7.18 -14.41 -8.28
C THR A 198 -6.75 -13.05 -7.73
N LEU A 199 -7.24 -11.95 -8.32
CA LEU A 199 -6.95 -10.60 -7.85
C LEU A 199 -7.60 -10.35 -6.48
N VAL A 200 -8.88 -10.68 -6.30
CA VAL A 200 -9.61 -10.58 -5.02
C VAL A 200 -8.94 -11.43 -3.94
N ASP A 201 -8.56 -12.67 -4.24
CA ASP A 201 -7.89 -13.57 -3.31
C ASP A 201 -6.48 -13.05 -2.95
N SER A 202 -5.74 -12.53 -3.94
CA SER A 202 -4.45 -11.90 -3.69
C SER A 202 -4.62 -10.72 -2.74
N LEU A 203 -5.68 -9.94 -2.91
CA LEU A 203 -6.02 -8.80 -2.06
C LEU A 203 -6.37 -9.21 -0.63
N GLY A 204 -7.16 -10.28 -0.48
CA GLY A 204 -7.55 -10.82 0.82
C GLY A 204 -6.33 -11.19 1.67
N ASN A 205 -5.25 -11.68 1.05
CA ASN A 205 -3.99 -11.98 1.74
C ASN A 205 -3.27 -10.72 2.28
N VAL A 206 -3.50 -9.54 1.70
CA VAL A 206 -2.90 -8.26 2.14
C VAL A 206 -3.85 -7.46 3.01
N GLN A 207 -5.15 -7.71 2.94
CA GLN A 207 -6.16 -6.93 3.66
C GLN A 207 -6.08 -7.10 5.17
N GLY A 208 -5.84 -8.32 5.66
CA GLY A 208 -5.60 -8.58 7.09
C GLY A 208 -4.44 -7.75 7.61
N PRO A 209 -3.30 -7.79 6.92
CA PRO A 209 -2.20 -6.89 7.16
C PRO A 209 -2.65 -5.39 7.21
N ILE A 210 -3.17 -4.85 6.11
CA ILE A 210 -3.49 -3.41 5.98
C ILE A 210 -4.48 -2.90 7.04
N LYS A 211 -5.42 -3.75 7.48
CA LYS A 211 -6.45 -3.38 8.48
C LYS A 211 -5.87 -3.04 9.86
N LEU A 212 -4.67 -3.52 10.18
CA LEU A 212 -4.03 -3.33 11.47
C LEU A 212 -3.19 -2.07 11.56
N LEU A 213 -3.00 -1.29 10.48
CA LEU A 213 -2.42 0.04 10.60
C LEU A 213 -3.43 0.97 11.30
N PRO A 214 -3.24 1.32 12.58
CA PRO A 214 -4.12 2.24 13.30
C PRO A 214 -3.91 3.70 12.83
N ASP A 215 -3.00 3.93 11.88
CA ASP A 215 -2.24 5.17 11.69
C ASP A 215 -2.93 6.28 10.90
N ILE A 216 -4.15 6.10 10.40
CA ILE A 216 -4.66 7.07 9.40
C ILE A 216 -5.32 8.28 10.05
N ILE A 217 -5.95 8.12 11.21
CA ILE A 217 -6.77 9.18 11.82
C ILE A 217 -5.99 9.92 12.91
N LEU A 218 -5.27 9.20 13.78
CA LEU A 218 -4.55 9.84 14.89
C LEU A 218 -3.36 10.68 14.40
N TRP A 219 -2.71 10.24 13.32
CA TRP A 219 -1.47 10.84 12.81
C TRP A 219 -1.69 12.06 11.91
N PHE A 220 -2.79 12.07 11.16
CA PHE A 220 -3.20 13.24 10.36
C PHE A 220 -3.42 14.47 11.26
N VAL A 221 -3.89 14.24 12.49
CA VAL A 221 -4.13 15.29 13.49
C VAL A 221 -2.83 15.78 14.14
N ILE A 222 -1.88 14.89 14.39
CA ILE A 222 -0.80 15.16 15.34
C ILE A 222 0.47 15.70 14.65
N SER A 223 0.91 15.13 13.53
CA SER A 223 2.32 15.28 13.14
C SER A 223 2.57 15.74 11.70
N GLY A 224 1.52 16.01 10.92
CA GLY A 224 1.61 16.71 9.62
C GLY A 224 2.47 16.03 8.54
N GLN A 225 3.06 14.85 8.79
CA GLN A 225 3.90 14.13 7.84
C GLN A 225 3.10 13.23 6.90
N PRO A 226 3.78 12.61 5.91
CA PRO A 226 3.49 12.78 4.51
C PRO A 226 2.14 12.16 4.17
N VAL A 227 1.10 13.00 4.30
CA VAL A 227 -0.24 12.83 3.74
C VAL A 227 -0.16 12.36 2.28
N LEU A 228 0.94 12.69 1.59
CA LEU A 228 1.28 12.24 0.25
C LEU A 228 1.12 10.73 0.04
N TYR A 229 1.67 9.84 0.87
CA TYR A 229 1.55 8.39 0.62
C TYR A 229 0.10 7.92 0.77
N PHE A 230 -0.63 8.47 1.74
CA PHE A 230 -2.05 8.17 1.92
C PHE A 230 -2.89 8.68 0.75
N ILE A 231 -2.61 9.89 0.25
CA ILE A 231 -3.23 10.42 -0.96
C ILE A 231 -2.93 9.51 -2.14
N LEU A 232 -1.68 9.07 -2.34
CA LEU A 232 -1.31 8.18 -3.44
C LEU A 232 -2.04 6.84 -3.37
N MET A 233 -2.16 6.26 -2.17
CA MET A 233 -2.93 5.03 -1.94
C MET A 233 -4.42 5.23 -2.23
N ALA A 234 -5.00 6.33 -1.75
CA ALA A 234 -6.41 6.68 -1.99
C ALA A 234 -6.71 6.92 -3.47
N ILE A 235 -5.84 7.66 -4.17
CA ILE A 235 -5.94 7.88 -5.63
C ILE A 235 -5.89 6.54 -6.37
N ALA A 236 -4.94 5.66 -6.01
CA ALA A 236 -4.83 4.36 -6.66
C ALA A 236 -6.10 3.51 -6.46
N LEU A 237 -6.74 3.58 -5.29
CA LEU A 237 -8.01 2.90 -5.01
C LEU A 237 -9.19 3.53 -5.75
N ASP A 238 -9.31 4.86 -5.77
CA ASP A 238 -10.37 5.55 -6.50
C ASP A 238 -10.31 5.22 -7.99
N LEU A 239 -9.10 5.25 -8.58
CA LEU A 239 -8.89 4.85 -9.96
C LEU A 239 -9.21 3.37 -10.21
N THR A 240 -8.94 2.50 -9.23
CA THR A 240 -9.30 1.08 -9.32
C THR A 240 -10.82 0.91 -9.32
N ASP A 241 -11.53 1.63 -8.45
CA ASP A 241 -12.99 1.57 -8.37
C ASP A 241 -13.66 2.14 -9.62
N ASP A 242 -13.11 3.20 -10.22
CA ASP A 242 -13.59 3.73 -11.49
C ASP A 242 -13.35 2.74 -12.64
N ASP A 243 -12.19 2.10 -12.71
CA ASP A 243 -11.93 1.03 -13.68
C ASP A 243 -12.91 -0.15 -13.50
N LEU A 244 -13.27 -0.51 -12.26
CA LEU A 244 -14.27 -1.54 -11.98
C LEU A 244 -15.69 -1.12 -12.38
N LYS A 245 -16.07 0.15 -12.22
CA LYS A 245 -17.37 0.67 -12.69
C LYS A 245 -17.46 0.58 -14.22
N ASP A 246 -16.40 0.99 -14.91
CA ASP A 246 -16.35 0.90 -16.37
C ASP A 246 -16.44 -0.56 -16.84
N MET A 247 -15.73 -1.48 -16.18
CA MET A 247 -15.85 -2.91 -16.47
C MET A 247 -17.29 -3.42 -16.29
N LYS A 248 -18.04 -2.95 -15.30
CA LYS A 248 -19.45 -3.32 -15.10
C LYS A 248 -20.31 -2.83 -16.26
N ILE A 249 -20.12 -1.58 -16.70
CA ILE A 249 -20.88 -0.99 -17.82
C ILE A 249 -20.62 -1.81 -19.09
N VAL A 250 -19.34 -2.01 -19.44
CA VAL A 250 -18.95 -2.80 -20.62
C VAL A 250 -19.46 -4.24 -20.53
N CYS A 251 -19.47 -4.83 -19.33
CA CYS A 251 -20.03 -6.17 -19.11
C CYS A 251 -21.54 -6.20 -19.39
N MET A 252 -22.31 -5.21 -18.93
CA MET A 252 -23.75 -5.11 -19.21
C MET A 252 -24.03 -4.95 -20.71
N GLU A 253 -23.28 -4.09 -21.40
CA GLU A 253 -23.39 -3.91 -22.87
C GLU A 253 -23.14 -5.23 -23.60
N LYS A 254 -22.07 -5.94 -23.22
CA LYS A 254 -21.72 -7.24 -23.80
C LYS A 254 -22.78 -8.31 -23.50
N ILE A 255 -23.43 -8.30 -22.33
CA ILE A 255 -24.55 -9.19 -22.00
C ILE A 255 -25.74 -8.97 -22.94
N ILE A 256 -26.06 -7.70 -23.24
CA ILE A 256 -27.19 -7.34 -24.12
C ILE A 256 -26.91 -7.77 -25.56
N GLN A 257 -25.67 -7.58 -26.03
CA GLN A 257 -25.27 -7.91 -27.40
C GLN A 257 -25.04 -9.42 -27.62
N CYS A 258 -24.84 -10.19 -26.54
CA CYS A 258 -24.51 -11.60 -26.65
C CYS A 258 -25.73 -12.45 -27.08
N LYS A 259 -25.66 -13.03 -28.28
CA LYS A 259 -26.69 -13.94 -28.79
C LYS A 259 -26.67 -15.33 -28.14
N ASN A 260 -25.52 -15.75 -27.62
CA ASN A 260 -25.34 -17.08 -27.03
C ASN A 260 -25.73 -17.07 -25.54
N GLU A 261 -26.77 -17.80 -25.17
CA GLU A 261 -27.27 -17.88 -23.78
C GLU A 261 -26.20 -18.33 -22.78
N ARG A 262 -25.29 -19.21 -23.20
CA ARG A 262 -24.25 -19.74 -22.31
C ARG A 262 -23.11 -18.76 -22.04
N ASP A 263 -22.73 -17.96 -23.04
CA ASP A 263 -21.75 -16.88 -22.85
C ASP A 263 -22.38 -15.75 -22.03
N ARG A 264 -23.68 -15.47 -22.27
CA ARG A 264 -24.48 -14.55 -21.48
C ARG A 264 -24.52 -14.94 -20.00
N SER A 265 -24.72 -16.21 -19.67
CA SER A 265 -24.72 -16.66 -18.27
C SER A 265 -23.35 -16.52 -17.60
N SER A 266 -22.26 -16.76 -18.35
CA SER A 266 -20.90 -16.56 -17.86
C SER A 266 -20.58 -15.07 -17.62
N LEU A 267 -21.03 -14.19 -18.51
CA LEU A 267 -20.91 -12.74 -18.32
C LEU A 267 -21.75 -12.25 -17.13
N GLN A 268 -22.96 -12.80 -16.93
CA GLN A 268 -23.76 -12.52 -15.74
C GLN A 268 -23.04 -12.95 -14.46
N GLN A 269 -22.37 -14.10 -14.46
CA GLN A 269 -21.54 -14.51 -13.33
C GLN A 269 -20.40 -13.52 -13.05
N LEU A 270 -19.69 -13.07 -14.09
CA LEU A 270 -18.66 -12.04 -13.94
C LEU A 270 -19.24 -10.74 -13.38
N LEU A 271 -20.40 -10.30 -13.87
CA LEU A 271 -21.08 -9.10 -13.37
C LEU A 271 -21.45 -9.23 -11.89
N LEU A 272 -22.00 -10.38 -11.48
CA LEU A 272 -22.30 -10.68 -10.08
C LEU A 272 -21.04 -10.66 -9.21
N LEU A 273 -19.92 -11.21 -9.69
CA LEU A 273 -18.64 -11.13 -8.98
C LEU A 273 -18.17 -9.69 -8.81
N LEU A 274 -18.21 -8.86 -9.87
CA LEU A 274 -17.86 -7.44 -9.80
C LEU A 274 -18.76 -6.65 -8.85
N GLN A 275 -20.04 -7.04 -8.72
CA GLN A 275 -21.00 -6.39 -7.83
C GLN A 275 -20.84 -6.80 -6.37
N HIS A 276 -20.71 -8.10 -6.10
CA HIS A 276 -20.72 -8.65 -4.74
C HIS A 276 -19.34 -8.70 -4.07
N ARG A 277 -18.24 -8.68 -4.85
CA ARG A 277 -16.88 -8.73 -4.31
C ARG A 277 -16.01 -7.58 -4.80
N PRO A 278 -16.44 -6.31 -4.62
CA PRO A 278 -15.64 -5.17 -5.07
C PRO A 278 -14.28 -5.15 -4.37
N LEU A 279 -13.25 -4.60 -5.04
CA LEU A 279 -11.88 -4.49 -4.52
C LEU A 279 -11.77 -3.37 -3.47
N ARG A 280 -12.62 -3.42 -2.44
CA ARG A 280 -12.72 -2.40 -1.39
C ARG A 280 -11.72 -2.63 -0.28
N PHE A 281 -11.12 -1.53 0.15
CA PHE A 281 -10.31 -1.48 1.35
C PHE A 281 -10.95 -0.64 2.43
N THR A 282 -11.19 -1.27 3.57
CA THR A 282 -11.67 -0.60 4.77
C THR A 282 -10.55 -0.48 5.78
N ILE A 283 -10.30 0.75 6.21
CA ILE A 283 -9.41 1.08 7.32
C ILE A 283 -10.21 0.85 8.60
N CYS A 284 -9.65 0.04 9.51
CA CYS A 284 -10.28 -0.31 10.78
C CYS A 284 -11.73 -0.83 10.65
N ARG A 285 -12.11 -1.39 9.50
CA ARG A 285 -13.49 -1.81 9.14
C ARG A 285 -14.54 -0.69 9.11
N ILE A 286 -14.16 0.56 9.37
CA ILE A 286 -15.10 1.68 9.52
C ILE A 286 -15.15 2.50 8.24
N ASN A 287 -13.99 2.92 7.72
CA ASN A 287 -13.92 3.86 6.60
C ASN A 287 -13.30 3.22 5.37
N ILE A 288 -13.95 3.38 4.22
CA ILE A 288 -13.35 3.00 2.93
C ILE A 288 -12.26 4.04 2.60
N LEU A 289 -11.07 3.58 2.23
CA LEU A 289 -9.97 4.45 1.83
C LEU A 289 -10.26 5.05 0.44
N HIS A 290 -10.88 6.23 0.45
CA HIS A 290 -11.15 7.07 -0.72
C HIS A 290 -10.50 8.44 -0.53
N ILE A 291 -10.29 9.19 -1.61
CA ILE A 291 -9.75 10.56 -1.50
C ILE A 291 -10.73 11.50 -0.79
N ARG A 292 -12.04 11.26 -0.95
CA ARG A 292 -13.09 12.14 -0.42
C ARG A 292 -13.06 12.26 1.11
N PRO A 293 -13.03 11.18 1.91
CA PRO A 293 -12.83 11.27 3.36
C PRO A 293 -11.55 12.03 3.75
N ILE A 294 -10.44 11.84 3.03
CA ILE A 294 -9.18 12.54 3.32
C ILE A 294 -9.37 14.04 3.11
N LEU A 295 -9.95 14.46 1.97
CA LEU A 295 -10.20 15.88 1.68
C LEU A 295 -11.19 16.50 2.67
N SER A 296 -12.26 15.79 3.01
CA SER A 296 -13.23 16.24 4.01
C SER A 296 -12.59 16.41 5.39
N PHE A 297 -11.70 15.48 5.76
CA PHE A 297 -10.96 15.56 7.02
C PHE A 297 -9.98 16.74 7.02
N THR A 298 -9.20 16.93 5.96
CA THR A 298 -8.30 18.09 5.82
C THR A 298 -9.07 19.40 5.90
N SER A 299 -10.21 19.50 5.20
CA SER A 299 -11.07 20.68 5.23
C SER A 299 -11.59 20.95 6.64
N PHE A 300 -12.06 19.91 7.35
CA PHE A 300 -12.47 20.02 8.74
C PHE A 300 -11.34 20.51 9.65
N CYS A 301 -10.12 19.98 9.52
CA CYS A 301 -8.95 20.44 10.30
C CYS A 301 -8.63 21.91 10.02
N ILE A 302 -8.60 22.32 8.75
CA ILE A 302 -8.34 23.72 8.35
C ILE A 302 -9.39 24.66 8.96
N ILE A 303 -10.68 24.32 8.85
CA ILE A 303 -11.77 25.14 9.40
C ILE A 303 -11.62 25.29 10.92
N ASN A 304 -11.31 24.21 11.64
CA ASN A 304 -11.12 24.27 13.09
C ASN A 304 -9.89 25.11 13.48
N ILE A 305 -8.77 24.98 12.76
CA ILE A 305 -7.58 25.81 13.00
C ILE A 305 -7.93 27.29 12.79
N ILE A 306 -8.64 27.63 11.71
CA ILE A 306 -9.08 29.01 11.44
C ILE A 306 -9.99 29.51 12.56
N ALA A 307 -10.96 28.71 13.01
CA ALA A 307 -11.87 29.08 14.09
C ALA A 307 -11.12 29.33 15.41
N VAL A 308 -10.16 28.47 15.77
CA VAL A 308 -9.31 28.65 16.97
C VAL A 308 -8.46 29.91 16.86
N LEU A 309 -7.87 30.18 15.69
CA LEU A 309 -7.10 31.41 15.46
C LEU A 309 -7.97 32.67 15.54
N GLN A 310 -9.21 32.60 15.05
CA GLN A 310 -10.17 33.69 15.18
C GLN A 310 -10.54 33.95 16.63
N ILE A 311 -10.89 32.91 17.40
CA ILE A 311 -11.21 33.04 18.84
C ILE A 311 -10.01 33.64 19.58
N LYS A 312 -8.79 33.15 19.33
CA LYS A 312 -7.57 33.65 19.98
C LYS A 312 -7.25 35.11 19.63
N ARG A 313 -7.73 35.64 18.50
CA ARG A 313 -7.54 37.05 18.13
C ARG A 313 -8.54 37.98 18.84
N PHE A 314 -9.69 37.47 19.25
CA PHE A 314 -10.72 38.24 19.95
C PHE A 314 -10.47 38.38 21.46
N TYR A 315 -9.73 37.45 22.05
CA TYR A 315 -9.28 37.50 23.45
C TYR A 315 -7.85 38.05 23.55
#